data_AF-A0A1S1J8Z1-F1
#
_entry.id   AF-A0A1S1J8Z1-F1
#
_cell.length_a   1.000
_cell.length_b   1.000
_cell.length_c   1.000
_cell.angle_alpha   90.00
_cell.angle_beta   90.00
_cell.angle_gamma   90.00
#
_symmetry.space_group_name_H-M   'P 1'
#
loop_
_entity.id
_entity.type
_entity.pdbx_description
1 polymer ?
#
loop_
_entity_poly.entity_id
_entity_poly.type
_entity_poly.pdbx_seq_one_letter_code
_entity_poly.pdbx_strand_id
1 'polypeptide(L)'
;MTNLTKVGLVVAVFLTTIFTYAFDGKGDYILNIKTGNGKVVSFTLNSIEKSVFTIYDENNNLVYTGETASNQLETSKTLSLEAYPAGTYILEVKENGKVAKHEITVSAKKLKTVKMDESVNKSPAFRR
;
A
#
# COMPACT_ATOMS: atom_id res chain seq x y z
N MET A 1 -23.77 25.51 31.02
CA MET A 1 -23.11 24.23 30.65
C MET A 1 -22.69 24.33 29.20
N THR A 2 -21.38 24.32 28.93
CA THR A 2 -20.83 24.45 27.59
C THR A 2 -20.88 23.10 26.88
N ASN A 3 -21.53 23.08 25.71
CA ASN A 3 -21.65 21.88 24.88
C ASN A 3 -20.30 21.58 24.23
N LEU A 4 -19.62 20.55 24.72
CA LEU A 4 -18.40 20.01 24.10
C LEU A 4 -18.81 19.34 22.78
N THR A 5 -18.48 19.99 21.67
CA THR A 5 -18.78 19.52 20.31
C THR A 5 -18.19 18.13 20.05
N LYS A 6 -19.03 17.23 19.54
CA LYS A 6 -18.66 15.87 19.09
C LYS A 6 -17.81 15.95 17.82
N VAL A 7 -16.56 16.39 17.91
CA VAL A 7 -15.60 16.25 16.81
C VAL A 7 -15.07 14.81 16.85
N GLY A 8 -15.74 13.92 16.12
CA GLY A 8 -15.25 12.56 15.91
C GLY A 8 -13.99 12.59 15.06
N LEU A 9 -12.83 12.48 15.70
CA LEU A 9 -11.55 12.33 15.03
C LEU A 9 -11.51 10.96 14.33
N VAL A 10 -11.78 10.93 13.02
CA VAL A 10 -11.56 9.74 12.19
C VAL A 10 -10.10 9.74 11.78
N VAL A 11 -9.24 9.12 12.59
CA VAL A 11 -7.84 8.86 12.20
C VAL A 11 -7.84 7.67 11.23
N ALA A 12 -7.61 7.93 9.95
CA ALA A 12 -7.21 6.88 9.02
C ALA A 12 -5.75 6.53 9.32
N VAL A 13 -5.52 5.55 10.21
CA VAL A 13 -4.17 5.06 10.50
C VAL A 13 -3.75 4.19 9.31
N PHE A 14 -2.83 4.71 8.49
CA PHE A 14 -2.14 3.91 7.49
C PHE A 14 -1.07 3.09 8.23
N LEU A 15 -1.27 1.78 8.39
CA LEU A 15 -0.19 0.91 8.83
C LEU A 15 0.87 0.86 7.73
N THR A 16 2.14 1.04 8.09
CA THR A 16 3.26 0.86 7.16
C THR A 16 4.15 -0.23 7.70
N THR A 17 4.33 -1.31 6.94
CA THR A 17 5.24 -2.40 7.29
C THR A 17 6.53 -2.19 6.51
N ILE A 18 7.64 -2.03 7.23
CA ILE A 18 8.97 -1.88 6.64
C ILE A 18 9.66 -3.24 6.72
N PHE A 19 10.12 -3.74 5.58
CA PHE A 19 10.95 -4.92 5.51
C PHE A 19 12.31 -4.55 4.92
N THR A 20 13.39 -5.05 5.50
CA THR A 20 14.74 -4.89 4.96
C THR A 20 15.28 -6.26 4.63
N TYR A 21 15.87 -6.37 3.46
CA TYR A 21 16.49 -7.61 3.02
C TYR A 21 17.87 -7.31 2.48
N ALA A 22 18.81 -8.20 2.80
CA ALA A 22 20.17 -8.13 2.30
C ALA A 22 20.33 -9.14 1.16
N PHE A 23 20.81 -8.68 0.01
CA PHE A 23 21.45 -9.56 -0.94
C PHE A 23 22.94 -9.62 -0.60
N ASP A 24 23.45 -10.84 -0.38
CA ASP A 24 24.81 -11.08 0.10
C ASP A 24 25.87 -10.28 -0.69
N GLY A 25 26.52 -9.32 -0.05
CA GLY A 25 27.81 -8.78 -0.47
C GLY A 25 27.87 -7.36 -1.07
N LYS A 26 26.78 -6.68 -1.46
CA LYS A 26 26.78 -5.25 -1.89
C LYS A 26 25.36 -4.77 -2.23
N GLY A 27 24.74 -3.99 -1.34
CA GLY A 27 23.45 -3.33 -1.57
C GLY A 27 22.36 -3.81 -0.61
N ASP A 28 22.08 -3.02 0.42
CA ASP A 28 20.90 -3.23 1.27
C ASP A 28 19.69 -2.64 0.55
N TYR A 29 18.71 -3.45 0.14
CA TYR A 29 17.45 -2.91 -0.40
C TYR A 29 16.40 -2.81 0.71
N ILE A 30 15.78 -1.64 0.82
CA ILE A 30 14.81 -1.32 1.87
C ILE A 30 13.42 -1.30 1.24
N LEU A 31 12.66 -2.36 1.50
CA LEU A 31 11.29 -2.48 1.04
C LEU A 31 10.33 -1.80 2.03
N ASN A 32 9.92 -0.57 1.73
CA ASN A 32 8.95 0.14 2.56
C ASN A 32 7.52 0.05 2.00
N ILE A 33 6.77 -0.97 2.41
CA ILE A 33 5.38 -1.16 1.98
C ILE A 33 4.45 -0.28 2.84
N LYS A 34 3.91 0.78 2.24
CA LYS A 34 2.89 1.63 2.87
C LYS A 34 1.47 1.10 2.64
N THR A 35 1.09 0.11 3.42
CA THR A 35 -0.22 -0.56 3.36
C THR A 35 -1.30 0.19 4.16
N GLY A 36 -1.87 1.26 3.59
CA GLY A 36 -3.08 1.87 4.17
C GLY A 36 -4.25 0.89 4.35
N ASN A 37 -4.65 0.28 3.23
CA ASN A 37 -5.57 -0.88 3.16
C ASN A 37 -4.89 -2.06 2.42
N GLY A 38 -3.57 -2.03 2.28
CA GLY A 38 -2.84 -2.95 1.38
C GLY A 38 -2.86 -2.59 -0.10
N LYS A 39 -3.67 -1.60 -0.52
CA LYS A 39 -3.88 -1.25 -1.94
C LYS A 39 -2.84 -0.33 -2.55
N VAL A 40 -1.88 0.17 -1.78
CA VAL A 40 -0.76 0.96 -2.32
C VAL A 40 0.53 0.32 -1.82
N VAL A 41 1.46 0.11 -2.74
CA VAL A 41 2.75 -0.51 -2.47
C VAL A 41 3.81 0.48 -2.90
N SER A 42 4.63 0.90 -1.96
CA SER A 42 5.87 1.65 -2.26
C SER A 42 7.05 0.73 -1.99
N PHE A 43 8.14 0.93 -2.71
CA PHE A 43 9.40 0.26 -2.42
C PHE A 43 10.57 1.06 -2.94
N THR A 44 11.70 0.92 -2.25
CA THR A 44 12.95 1.60 -2.58
C THR A 44 14.03 0.53 -2.74
N LEU A 45 14.57 0.44 -3.94
CA LEU A 45 15.68 -0.44 -4.26
C LEU A 45 16.96 0.39 -4.20
N ASN A 46 17.86 0.04 -3.28
CA ASN A 46 19.19 0.62 -3.19
C ASN A 46 20.19 -0.45 -3.64
N SER A 47 20.37 -0.52 -4.96
CA SER A 47 21.26 -1.48 -5.62
C SER A 47 22.01 -0.76 -6.73
N ILE A 48 23.29 -1.09 -6.88
CA ILE A 48 24.15 -0.58 -7.94
C ILE A 48 23.94 -1.41 -9.23
N GLU A 49 23.36 -2.59 -9.11
CA GLU A 49 23.15 -3.53 -10.20
C GLU A 49 21.73 -3.42 -10.77
N LYS A 50 21.58 -3.89 -12.01
CA LYS A 50 20.27 -3.95 -12.67
C LYS A 50 19.39 -4.97 -11.94
N SER A 51 18.25 -4.52 -11.45
CA SER A 51 17.26 -5.35 -10.76
C SER A 51 15.95 -5.38 -11.54
N VAL A 52 15.29 -6.53 -11.55
CA VAL A 52 13.94 -6.71 -12.11
C VAL A 52 12.99 -6.94 -10.94
N PHE A 53 11.86 -6.25 -10.92
CA PHE A 53 10.84 -6.42 -9.90
C PHE A 53 9.51 -6.75 -10.56
N THR A 54 8.83 -7.75 -10.01
CA THR A 54 7.63 -8.32 -10.59
C THR A 54 6.61 -8.58 -9.49
N ILE A 55 5.35 -8.25 -9.73
CA ILE A 55 4.26 -8.55 -8.81
C ILE A 55 3.37 -9.60 -9.45
N TYR A 56 3.09 -10.64 -8.68
CA TYR A 56 2.17 -11.71 -9.02
C TYR A 56 0.97 -11.71 -8.08
N ASP A 57 -0.18 -12.15 -8.59
CA ASP A 57 -1.33 -12.47 -7.75
C ASP A 57 -1.20 -13.88 -7.12
N GLU A 58 -2.20 -14.27 -6.32
CA GLU A 58 -2.26 -15.57 -5.63
C GLU A 58 -2.26 -16.78 -6.59
N ASN A 59 -2.60 -16.58 -7.86
CA ASN A 59 -2.63 -17.60 -8.90
C ASN A 59 -1.36 -17.57 -9.77
N ASN A 60 -0.33 -16.83 -9.35
CA ASN A 60 0.90 -16.55 -10.10
C ASN A 60 0.67 -15.82 -11.45
N ASN A 61 -0.44 -15.11 -11.61
CA ASN A 61 -0.63 -14.25 -12.78
C ASN A 61 0.20 -12.98 -12.64
N LEU A 62 0.79 -12.53 -13.74
CA LEU A 62 1.55 -11.29 -13.79
C LEU A 62 0.63 -10.08 -13.60
N VAL A 63 0.88 -9.31 -12.54
CA VAL A 63 0.15 -8.06 -12.23
C VAL A 63 0.95 -6.85 -12.69
N TYR A 64 2.27 -6.88 -12.47
CA TYR A 64 3.16 -5.78 -12.82
C TYR A 64 4.59 -6.27 -13.03
N THR A 65 5.35 -5.63 -13.91
CA THR A 65 6.80 -5.83 -14.04
C THR A 65 7.51 -4.50 -14.32
N GLY A 66 8.72 -4.37 -13.80
CA GLY A 66 9.58 -3.22 -14.03
C GLY A 66 11.05 -3.55 -13.74
N GLU A 67 11.93 -2.64 -14.14
CA GLU A 67 13.38 -2.81 -14.01
C GLU A 67 14.02 -1.52 -13.51
N THR A 68 15.14 -1.64 -12.79
CA THR A 68 16.03 -0.53 -12.44
C THR A 68 17.09 -0.36 -13.53
N ALA A 69 17.74 0.81 -13.57
CA ALA A 69 18.95 0.98 -14.38
C ALA A 69 20.19 0.62 -13.55
N SER A 70 21.24 0.10 -14.20
CA SER A 70 22.54 -0.06 -13.55
C SER A 70 23.10 1.29 -13.08
N ASN A 71 23.85 1.29 -11.98
CA ASN A 71 24.47 2.48 -11.37
C ASN A 71 23.47 3.53 -10.83
N GLN A 72 22.20 3.18 -10.62
CA GLN A 72 21.26 4.03 -9.87
C GLN A 72 21.25 3.64 -8.40
N LEU A 73 21.89 4.45 -7.56
CA LEU A 73 21.98 4.22 -6.12
C LEU A 73 20.63 4.07 -5.42
N GLU A 74 19.57 4.72 -5.93
CA GLU A 74 18.24 4.61 -5.32
C GLU A 74 17.14 4.68 -6.38
N THR A 75 16.33 3.64 -6.47
CA THR A 75 15.12 3.62 -7.30
C THR A 75 13.89 3.44 -6.40
N SER A 76 13.05 4.47 -6.34
CA SER A 76 11.77 4.41 -5.64
C SER A 76 10.61 4.22 -6.63
N LYS A 77 9.71 3.29 -6.33
CA LYS A 77 8.48 3.04 -7.10
C LYS A 77 7.28 2.99 -6.18
N THR A 78 6.15 3.47 -6.70
CA THR A 78 4.84 3.39 -6.04
C THR A 78 3.85 2.82 -7.04
N LEU A 79 3.17 1.75 -6.64
CA LEU A 79 2.16 1.06 -7.41
C LEU A 79 0.83 1.05 -6.65
N SER A 80 -0.27 1.25 -7.39
CA SER A 80 -1.62 1.07 -6.88
C SER A 80 -2.15 -0.31 -7.26
N LEU A 81 -2.59 -1.06 -6.25
CA LEU A 81 -3.33 -2.31 -6.38
C LEU A 81 -4.85 -2.08 -6.22
N GLU A 82 -5.33 -0.84 -6.35
CA GLU A 82 -6.75 -0.52 -6.11
C GLU A 82 -7.72 -1.23 -7.05
N ALA A 83 -7.33 -1.38 -8.32
CA ALA A 83 -8.10 -2.06 -9.37
C ALA A 83 -8.09 -3.58 -9.24
N TYR A 84 -7.27 -4.14 -8.35
CA TYR A 84 -7.12 -5.57 -8.16
C TYR A 84 -7.93 -6.06 -6.96
N PRO A 85 -8.40 -7.32 -6.97
CA PRO A 85 -9.18 -7.89 -5.88
C PRO A 85 -8.38 -7.97 -4.58
N ALA A 86 -9.09 -8.07 -3.47
CA ALA A 86 -8.47 -8.41 -2.20
C ALA A 86 -7.88 -9.82 -2.28
N GLY A 87 -6.71 -10.01 -1.68
CA GLY A 87 -5.94 -11.24 -1.82
C GLY A 87 -4.49 -11.02 -1.43
N THR A 88 -3.70 -12.08 -1.56
CA THR A 88 -2.26 -12.04 -1.35
C THR A 88 -1.55 -11.87 -2.69
N TYR A 89 -0.61 -10.93 -2.73
CA TYR A 89 0.26 -10.67 -3.87
C TYR A 89 1.71 -10.93 -3.47
N ILE A 90 2.53 -11.32 -4.43
CA ILE A 90 3.96 -11.59 -4.20
C ILE A 90 4.75 -10.60 -5.03
N LEU A 91 5.53 -9.75 -4.36
CA LEU A 91 6.59 -8.97 -4.98
C LEU A 91 7.85 -9.82 -5.04
N GLU A 92 8.29 -10.16 -6.24
CA GLU A 92 9.55 -10.81 -6.54
C GLU A 92 10.56 -9.78 -7.03
N VAL A 93 11.73 -9.69 -6.37
CA VAL A 93 12.86 -8.86 -6.80
C VAL A 93 13.99 -9.79 -7.19
N LYS A 94 14.46 -9.67 -8.44
CA LYS A 94 15.55 -10.45 -9.01
C LYS A 94 16.73 -9.54 -9.33
N GLU A 95 17.88 -9.87 -8.75
CA GLU A 95 19.12 -9.12 -8.90
C GLU A 95 20.27 -10.11 -9.02
N ASN A 96 21.05 -10.04 -10.10
CA ASN A 96 22.26 -10.86 -10.30
C ASN A 96 22.06 -12.36 -10.04
N GLY A 97 20.91 -12.89 -10.48
CA GLY A 97 20.54 -14.29 -10.30
C GLY A 97 19.97 -14.64 -8.91
N LYS A 98 20.05 -13.74 -7.92
CA LYS A 98 19.39 -13.88 -6.62
C LYS A 98 17.93 -13.41 -6.71
N VAL A 99 17.07 -14.00 -5.90
CA VAL A 99 15.64 -13.71 -5.87
C VAL A 99 15.18 -13.50 -4.44
N ALA A 100 14.41 -12.45 -4.21
CA ALA A 100 13.72 -12.17 -2.97
C ALA A 100 12.23 -12.03 -3.19
N LYS A 101 11.43 -12.48 -2.23
CA LYS A 101 9.97 -12.53 -2.34
C LYS A 101 9.33 -11.93 -1.11
N HIS A 102 8.34 -11.07 -1.32
CA HIS A 102 7.61 -10.38 -0.26
C HIS A 102 6.12 -10.51 -0.46
N GLU A 103 5.44 -10.91 0.60
CA GLU A 103 3.99 -10.99 0.62
C GLU A 103 3.37 -9.60 0.85
N ILE A 104 2.40 -9.27 0.02
CA ILE A 104 1.58 -8.06 0.12
C ILE A 104 0.14 -8.51 0.30
N THR A 105 -0.42 -8.28 1.50
CA THR A 105 -1.82 -8.58 1.78
C THR A 105 -2.71 -7.39 1.44
N VAL A 106 -3.57 -7.52 0.42
CA VAL A 106 -4.57 -6.52 0.04
C VAL A 106 -5.90 -6.84 0.73
N SER A 107 -6.37 -5.94 1.60
CA SER A 107 -7.64 -6.13 2.30
C SER A 107 -8.81 -5.55 1.51
N ALA A 108 -9.93 -6.28 1.47
CA ALA A 108 -11.21 -5.74 1.02
C ALA A 108 -11.65 -4.67 2.02
N LYS A 109 -11.67 -3.41 1.61
CA LYS A 109 -12.24 -2.35 2.45
C LYS A 109 -13.71 -2.69 2.69
N LYS A 110 -14.08 -3.04 3.92
CA LYS A 110 -15.47 -2.91 4.36
C LYS A 110 -15.72 -1.42 4.45
N LEU A 111 -16.24 -0.82 3.38
CA LEU A 111 -16.78 0.53 3.44
C LEU A 111 -17.85 0.48 4.53
N LYS A 112 -17.55 0.99 5.73
CA LYS A 112 -18.61 1.43 6.63
C LYS A 112 -19.26 2.59 5.90
N THR A 113 -20.30 2.30 5.12
CA THR A 113 -21.25 3.29 4.65
C THR A 113 -21.68 4.03 5.91
N VAL A 114 -21.18 5.25 6.10
CA VAL A 114 -21.72 6.14 7.12
C VAL A 114 -23.16 6.33 6.67
N LYS A 115 -24.10 5.67 7.37
CA LYS A 115 -25.51 5.99 7.22
C LYS A 115 -25.60 7.47 7.57
N MET A 116 -25.76 8.33 6.56
CA MET A 116 -26.13 9.71 6.82
C MET A 116 -27.47 9.63 7.54
N ASP A 117 -27.48 10.03 8.80
CA ASP A 117 -28.70 10.11 9.57
C ASP A 117 -29.55 11.23 8.94
N GLU A 118 -30.54 10.83 8.13
CA GLU A 118 -31.46 11.73 7.44
C GLU A 118 -32.31 12.57 8.44
N SER A 119 -32.21 12.32 9.75
CA SER A 119 -32.94 13.08 10.78
C SER A 119 -32.49 14.52 10.95
N VAL A 120 -31.35 14.94 10.38
CA VAL A 120 -30.82 16.31 10.54
C VAL A 120 -31.45 17.30 9.54
N ASN A 121 -32.12 16.85 8.48
CA ASN A 121 -32.77 17.75 7.52
C ASN A 121 -34.28 17.89 7.77
N LYS A 122 -34.67 18.34 8.96
CA LYS A 122 -35.99 18.94 9.17
C LYS A 122 -35.83 20.44 9.36
N SER A 123 -36.12 21.20 8.31
CA SER A 123 -36.28 22.65 8.37
C SER A 123 -37.39 22.98 9.39
N PRO A 124 -37.16 23.88 10.36
CA PRO A 124 -38.19 24.29 11.31
C PRO A 124 -39.16 25.25 10.62
N ALA A 125 -39.98 24.72 9.72
CA ALA A 125 -41.07 25.47 9.12
C ALA A 125 -42.24 25.56 10.11
N PHE A 126 -42.45 26.78 10.62
CA PHE A 126 -43.69 27.30 11.21
C PHE A 126 -44.30 26.52 12.38
N ARG A 127 -43.89 26.89 13.60
CA ARG A 127 -44.82 26.89 14.73
C ARG A 127 -45.59 28.21 14.66
N ARG A 128 -46.88 28.11 14.32
CA ARG A 128 -47.87 29.19 14.49
C ARG A 128 -48.08 29.48 15.97
#